data_AF-R5AYL3-F1
#
_entry.id   AF-R5AYL3-F1
#
_cell.length_a   1.000
_cell.length_b   1.000
_cell.length_c   1.000
_cell.angle_alpha   90.00
_cell.angle_beta   90.00
_cell.angle_gamma   90.00
#
_symmetry.space_group_name_H-M   'P 1'
#
loop_
_entity.id
_entity.type
_entity.pdbx_description
1 polymer ?
#
loop_
_entity_poly.entity_id
_entity_poly.type
_entity_poly.pdbx_seq_one_letter_code
_entity_poly.pdbx_strand_id
1 'polypeptide(L)'
;MGVAALMLGASSCSKSGSTASTPEADSLGITMGKAIGMSIGADFKTMPEADKAKFNKDQFLAGLKTVLLADTANMAYLQGVSVGMNMLMQLMQMNTDSVQVNRDLLYKNFAEYYKLDSVSADQQQAIQMEYQTLMQSVQAKAMARYQARQQAAQQAKQVQGDSIEAADKAYMEKVKAADPEIKTTEDGLSYKVIANGTGAKAKDGDTVMVKYVGKLTNGTQFDASGDEPVRMNVNGVVPGFKEGLKMMSPGSKMILYIPGNLAYGLNSPSPAIPPMSTLVFEVELVDVNPSK
;
A
#
# COMPACT_ATOMS: atom_id res chain seq x y z
N MET A 1 24.65 -0.55 50.53
CA MET A 1 26.03 -0.67 51.03
C MET A 1 26.96 -0.23 49.91
N GLY A 2 27.92 0.66 50.19
CA GLY A 2 28.99 1.01 49.26
C GLY A 2 29.01 2.46 48.79
N VAL A 3 29.47 3.35 49.67
CA VAL A 3 29.90 4.72 49.33
C VAL A 3 31.30 4.63 48.72
N ALA A 4 31.55 5.36 47.63
CA ALA A 4 32.89 5.83 47.27
C ALA A 4 32.79 7.21 46.61
N ALA A 5 33.16 8.23 47.39
CA ALA A 5 33.41 9.60 46.96
C ALA A 5 34.84 9.73 46.40
N LEU A 6 35.18 10.95 45.90
CA LEU A 6 36.49 11.53 45.53
C LEU A 6 36.73 11.55 44.01
N MET A 7 37.08 12.65 43.34
CA MET A 7 37.50 14.00 43.73
C MET A 7 37.17 15.02 42.63
N LEU A 8 36.92 16.26 43.02
CA LEU A 8 36.92 17.44 42.17
C LEU A 8 38.33 17.70 41.60
N GLY A 9 38.46 17.65 40.28
CA GLY A 9 39.62 18.18 39.56
C GLY A 9 39.17 19.34 38.67
N ALA A 10 39.26 20.57 39.18
CA ALA A 10 39.17 21.76 38.35
C ALA A 10 40.46 21.87 37.52
N SER A 11 40.33 21.97 36.21
CA SER A 11 41.42 22.41 35.33
C SER A 11 40.85 23.30 34.24
N SER A 12 40.85 24.59 34.58
CA SER A 12 41.16 25.76 33.75
C SER A 12 41.12 25.58 32.23
N CYS A 13 40.28 26.39 31.58
CA CYS A 13 40.31 26.68 30.16
C CYS A 13 41.72 27.01 29.65
N SER A 14 42.13 26.36 28.55
CA SER A 14 42.95 27.03 27.54
C SER A 14 42.78 26.35 26.18
N LYS A 15 42.51 27.19 25.16
CA LYS A 15 42.80 27.03 23.72
C LYS A 15 42.31 25.75 23.03
N SER A 16 41.46 25.98 22.01
CA SER A 16 41.36 25.23 20.75
C SER A 16 42.58 24.33 20.53
N GLY A 17 42.40 23.04 20.80
CA GLY A 17 43.43 22.02 20.66
C GLY A 17 42.82 20.85 19.93
N SER A 18 43.18 20.71 18.65
CA SER A 18 43.27 19.40 18.02
C SER A 18 44.19 18.56 18.91
N THR A 19 43.62 17.74 19.80
CA THR A 19 44.35 16.65 20.43
C THR A 19 44.70 15.69 19.30
N ALA A 20 45.99 15.53 19.02
CA ALA A 20 46.47 14.48 18.12
C ALA A 20 45.85 13.16 18.58
N SER A 21 45.12 12.50 17.67
CA SER A 21 44.46 11.23 17.96
C SER A 21 45.49 10.16 18.30
N THR A 22 45.15 9.24 19.20
CA THR A 22 46.01 8.08 19.46
C THR A 22 45.84 7.04 18.34
N PRO A 23 46.83 6.17 18.10
CA PRO A 23 46.69 5.08 17.13
C PRO A 23 45.45 4.20 17.37
N GLU A 24 45.05 4.00 18.62
CA GLU A 24 43.83 3.27 18.99
C GLU A 24 42.56 4.05 18.63
N ALA A 25 42.53 5.36 18.88
CA ALA A 25 41.41 6.23 18.51
C ALA A 25 41.23 6.33 16.99
N ASP A 26 42.34 6.42 16.24
CA ASP A 26 42.34 6.36 14.77
C ASP A 26 41.86 5.01 14.27
N SER A 27 42.38 3.92 14.84
CA SER A 27 41.97 2.55 14.49
C SER A 27 40.49 2.31 14.77
N LEU A 28 39.96 2.87 15.86
CA LEU A 28 38.54 2.84 16.21
C LEU A 28 37.71 3.62 15.19
N GLY A 29 38.09 4.87 14.87
CA GLY A 29 37.40 5.69 13.87
C GLY A 29 37.37 5.03 12.48
N ILE A 30 38.50 4.45 12.05
CA ILE A 30 38.60 3.69 10.80
C ILE A 30 37.66 2.48 10.82
N THR A 31 37.70 1.68 11.90
CA THR A 31 36.91 0.44 11.99
C THR A 31 35.41 0.73 12.10
N MET A 32 35.02 1.73 12.91
CA MET A 32 33.64 2.18 13.02
C MET A 32 33.11 2.75 11.69
N GLY A 33 33.87 3.62 11.04
CA GLY A 33 33.48 4.19 9.74
C GLY A 33 33.31 3.12 8.66
N LYS A 34 34.23 2.14 8.61
CA LYS A 34 34.11 0.97 7.74
C LYS A 34 32.86 0.14 8.07
N ALA A 35 32.65 -0.20 9.33
CA ALA A 35 31.52 -1.05 9.76
C ALA A 35 30.16 -0.38 9.47
N ILE A 36 29.97 0.86 9.90
CA ILE A 36 28.72 1.62 9.70
C ILE A 36 28.51 1.88 8.20
N GLY A 37 29.56 2.31 7.49
CA GLY A 37 29.48 2.59 6.05
C GLY A 37 29.16 1.35 5.22
N MET A 38 29.74 0.19 5.55
CA MET A 38 29.39 -1.09 4.90
C MET A 38 27.94 -1.49 5.20
N SER A 39 27.47 -1.32 6.44
CA SER A 39 26.08 -1.61 6.82
C SER A 39 25.10 -0.77 6.01
N ILE A 40 25.22 0.56 6.06
CA ILE A 40 24.34 1.49 5.34
C ILE A 40 24.45 1.28 3.82
N GLY A 41 25.66 0.98 3.32
CA GLY A 41 25.89 0.66 1.92
C GLY A 41 25.22 -0.64 1.47
N ALA A 42 25.10 -1.64 2.35
CA ALA A 42 24.35 -2.86 2.09
C ALA A 42 22.83 -2.58 2.05
N ASP A 43 22.32 -1.77 2.99
CA ASP A 43 20.92 -1.35 3.01
C ASP A 43 20.53 -0.60 1.72
N PHE A 44 21.40 0.28 1.22
CA PHE A 44 21.19 0.95 -0.06
C PHE A 44 21.05 -0.04 -1.22
N LYS A 45 21.78 -1.17 -1.21
CA LYS A 45 21.71 -2.17 -2.29
C LYS A 45 20.39 -2.93 -2.28
N THR A 46 19.79 -3.13 -1.11
CA THR A 46 18.52 -3.85 -0.93
C THR A 46 17.29 -2.96 -1.09
N MET A 47 17.45 -1.64 -1.21
CA MET A 47 16.35 -0.71 -1.49
C MET A 47 15.64 -1.03 -2.82
N PRO A 48 14.31 -0.80 -2.90
CA PRO A 48 13.58 -0.83 -4.17
C PRO A 48 14.16 0.15 -5.19
N GLU A 49 14.15 -0.21 -6.47
CA GLU A 49 14.71 0.64 -7.55
C GLU A 49 14.07 2.02 -7.64
N ALA A 50 12.77 2.13 -7.35
CA ALA A 50 12.05 3.40 -7.31
C ALA A 50 12.58 4.37 -6.23
N ASP A 51 13.11 3.83 -5.13
CA ASP A 51 13.66 4.61 -4.02
C ASP A 51 15.13 4.94 -4.25
N LYS A 52 15.91 3.99 -4.80
CA LYS A 52 17.30 4.24 -5.23
C LYS A 52 17.40 5.39 -6.23
N ALA A 53 16.46 5.47 -7.18
CA ALA A 53 16.42 6.53 -8.19
C ALA A 53 16.25 7.94 -7.60
N LYS A 54 15.68 8.05 -6.39
CA LYS A 54 15.44 9.32 -5.69
C LYS A 54 16.52 9.63 -4.65
N PHE A 55 17.39 8.68 -4.35
CA PHE A 55 18.38 8.80 -3.28
C PHE A 55 19.72 9.31 -3.81
N ASN A 56 20.15 10.47 -3.31
CA ASN A 56 21.43 11.06 -3.67
C ASN A 56 22.47 10.81 -2.56
N LYS A 57 23.48 9.98 -2.85
CA LYS A 57 24.54 9.61 -1.90
C LYS A 57 25.40 10.80 -1.47
N ASP A 58 25.64 11.75 -2.36
CA ASP A 58 26.44 12.94 -2.04
C ASP A 58 25.68 13.86 -1.07
N GLN A 59 24.37 13.99 -1.25
CA GLN A 59 23.51 14.74 -0.32
C GLN A 59 23.44 14.05 1.05
N PHE A 60 23.33 12.71 1.08
CA PHE A 60 23.39 11.95 2.33
C PHE A 60 24.70 12.18 3.08
N LEU A 61 25.85 12.08 2.38
CA LEU A 61 27.16 12.31 2.97
C LEU A 61 27.36 13.76 3.42
N ALA A 62 26.85 14.74 2.68
CA ALA A 62 26.88 16.15 3.07
C ALA A 62 26.12 16.39 4.39
N GLY A 63 24.94 15.78 4.54
CA GLY A 63 24.17 15.82 5.79
C GLY A 63 24.92 15.17 6.96
N LEU A 64 25.45 13.95 6.75
CA LEU A 64 26.22 13.23 7.77
C LEU A 64 27.46 14.02 8.22
N LYS A 65 28.20 14.60 7.26
CA LYS A 65 29.39 15.42 7.52
C LYS A 65 29.07 16.64 8.39
N THR A 66 27.91 17.26 8.18
CA THR A 66 27.48 18.45 8.93
C THR A 66 27.34 18.19 10.42
N VAL A 67 26.89 16.99 10.82
CA VAL A 67 26.70 16.62 12.22
C VAL A 67 27.98 16.00 12.80
N LEU A 68 28.60 15.06 12.07
CA LEU A 68 29.73 14.27 12.59
C LEU A 68 31.01 15.08 12.78
N LEU A 69 31.22 16.10 11.95
CA LEU A 69 32.42 16.96 11.99
C LEU A 69 32.13 18.35 12.56
N ALA A 70 31.00 18.52 13.25
CA ALA A 70 30.65 19.78 13.88
C ALA A 70 31.61 20.10 15.05
N ASP A 71 31.85 21.40 15.26
CA ASP A 71 32.60 21.87 16.42
C ASP A 71 31.80 21.60 17.72
N THR A 72 32.31 20.67 18.53
CA THR A 72 31.68 20.24 19.78
C THR A 72 31.75 21.31 20.87
N ALA A 73 32.57 22.35 20.71
CA ALA A 73 32.53 23.52 21.59
C ALA A 73 31.26 24.37 21.39
N ASN A 74 30.59 24.26 20.23
CA ASN A 74 29.36 24.99 19.93
C ASN A 74 28.10 24.15 20.22
N MET A 75 27.93 23.79 21.49
CA MET A 75 26.82 22.93 21.93
C MET A 75 25.43 23.50 21.62
N ALA A 76 25.27 24.83 21.66
CA ALA A 76 24.01 25.49 21.33
C ALA A 76 23.63 25.29 19.85
N TYR A 77 24.61 25.35 18.94
CA TYR A 77 24.38 25.07 17.52
C TYR A 77 23.92 23.63 17.30
N LEU A 78 24.60 22.66 17.92
CA LEU A 78 24.23 21.23 17.82
C LEU A 78 22.83 20.94 18.37
N GLN A 79 22.47 21.56 19.49
CA GLN A 79 21.11 21.48 20.04
C GLN A 79 20.09 22.07 19.06
N GLY A 80 20.38 23.22 18.44
CA GLY A 80 19.55 23.82 17.41
C GLY A 80 19.33 22.91 16.20
N VAL A 81 20.39 22.25 15.70
CA VAL A 81 20.29 21.25 14.62
C VAL A 81 19.38 20.09 15.04
N SER A 82 19.55 19.56 16.25
CA SER A 82 18.73 18.47 16.78
C SER A 82 17.24 18.85 16.90
N VAL A 83 16.94 20.02 17.47
CA VAL A 83 15.56 20.53 17.57
C VAL A 83 14.96 20.75 16.19
N GLY A 84 15.69 21.38 15.27
CA GLY A 84 15.24 21.61 13.90
C GLY A 84 14.94 20.32 13.14
N MET A 85 15.77 19.29 13.29
CA MET A 85 15.54 17.97 12.69
C MET A 85 14.30 17.29 13.28
N ASN A 86 14.11 17.33 14.60
CA ASN A 86 12.91 16.79 15.24
C ASN A 86 11.63 17.50 14.76
N MET A 87 11.65 18.83 14.67
CA MET A 87 10.53 19.61 14.13
C MET A 87 10.26 19.25 12.66
N LEU A 88 11.31 19.13 11.83
CA LEU A 88 11.14 18.73 10.44
C LEU A 88 10.49 17.35 10.32
N MET A 89 10.93 16.37 11.10
CA MET A 89 10.33 15.04 11.11
C MET A 89 8.85 15.07 11.52
N GLN A 90 8.50 15.86 12.53
CA GLN A 90 7.10 16.05 12.94
C GLN A 90 6.27 16.71 11.83
N LEU A 91 6.80 17.74 11.17
CA LEU A 91 6.13 18.39 10.04
C LEU A 91 5.96 17.45 8.86
N MET A 92 6.93 16.57 8.58
CA MET A 92 6.78 15.57 7.52
C MET A 92 5.68 14.55 7.83
N GLN A 93 5.46 14.21 9.10
CA GLN A 93 4.33 13.36 9.52
C GLN A 93 2.98 14.09 9.45
N MET A 94 2.97 15.40 9.71
CA MET A 94 1.76 16.24 9.65
C MET A 94 1.41 16.70 8.23
N ASN A 95 2.42 16.88 7.38
CA ASN A 95 2.23 17.34 6.02
C ASN A 95 1.45 16.29 5.25
N THR A 96 0.23 16.66 4.91
CA THR A 96 -0.66 15.91 4.03
C THR A 96 -0.92 16.78 2.81
N ASP A 97 -1.49 16.21 1.75
CA ASP A 97 -1.98 17.00 0.59
C ASP A 97 -2.91 18.15 1.00
N SER A 98 -3.47 18.07 2.20
CA SER A 98 -4.47 18.99 2.75
C SER A 98 -3.94 20.07 3.70
N VAL A 99 -2.75 19.90 4.29
CA VAL A 99 -2.21 20.80 5.33
C VAL A 99 -0.71 20.89 5.15
N GLN A 100 -0.23 22.09 4.82
CA GLN A 100 1.18 22.39 4.71
C GLN A 100 1.50 23.53 5.69
N VAL A 101 2.38 23.24 6.64
CA VAL A 101 2.81 24.27 7.60
C VAL A 101 3.78 25.22 6.90
N ASN A 102 3.50 26.52 6.99
CA ASN A 102 4.43 27.55 6.53
C ASN A 102 5.67 27.56 7.43
N ARG A 103 6.78 27.02 6.92
CA ARG A 103 8.03 26.83 7.68
C ARG A 103 8.72 28.15 8.03
N ASP A 104 8.60 29.16 7.19
CA ASP A 104 9.16 30.49 7.45
C ASP A 104 8.41 31.17 8.59
N LEU A 105 7.09 31.08 8.59
CA LEU A 105 6.25 31.61 9.67
C LEU A 105 6.49 30.84 10.98
N LEU A 106 6.63 29.52 10.91
CA LEU A 106 6.97 28.69 12.06
C LEU A 106 8.32 29.11 12.65
N TYR A 107 9.37 29.24 11.83
CA TYR A 107 10.69 29.66 12.29
C TYR A 107 10.67 31.07 12.86
N LYS A 108 10.00 32.02 12.18
CA LYS A 108 9.86 33.41 12.64
C LYS A 108 9.26 33.45 14.05
N ASN A 109 8.13 32.78 14.27
CA ASN A 109 7.47 32.75 15.58
C ASN A 109 8.27 31.97 16.62
N PHE A 110 8.88 30.84 16.25
CA PHE A 110 9.78 30.11 17.14
C PHE A 110 10.91 31.01 17.64
N ALA A 111 11.60 31.72 16.73
CA ALA A 111 12.72 32.58 17.08
C ALA A 111 12.30 33.79 17.92
N GLU A 112 11.11 34.34 17.69
CA GLU A 112 10.53 35.42 18.48
C GLU A 112 10.26 34.97 19.92
N TYR A 113 9.50 33.87 20.10
CA TYR A 113 9.13 33.37 21.43
C TYR A 113 10.31 32.77 22.19
N TYR A 114 11.28 32.15 21.50
CA TYR A 114 12.49 31.61 22.13
C TYR A 114 13.36 32.70 22.77
N LYS A 115 13.32 33.94 22.25
CA LYS A 115 14.13 35.06 22.73
C LYS A 115 13.45 35.88 23.84
N LEU A 116 12.24 35.52 24.26
CA LEU A 116 11.57 36.20 25.36
C LEU A 116 12.25 35.88 26.68
N ASP A 117 12.53 36.90 27.50
CA ASP A 117 13.13 36.74 28.82
C ASP A 117 12.20 35.99 29.80
N SER A 118 10.89 36.13 29.61
CA SER A 118 9.87 35.37 30.35
C SER A 118 8.52 35.39 29.62
N VAL A 119 7.69 34.39 29.91
CA VAL A 119 6.30 34.28 29.46
C VAL A 119 5.46 33.87 30.66
N SER A 120 4.31 34.52 30.90
CA SER A 120 3.46 34.18 32.05
C SER A 120 2.84 32.78 31.88
N ALA A 121 2.51 32.12 33.00
CA ALA A 121 1.84 30.82 32.96
C ALA A 121 0.51 30.88 32.17
N ASP A 122 -0.25 31.96 32.36
CA ASP A 122 -1.51 32.20 31.64
C ASP A 122 -1.30 32.30 30.12
N GLN A 123 -0.24 33.01 29.68
CA GLN A 123 0.09 33.11 28.26
C GLN A 123 0.51 31.76 27.67
N GLN A 124 1.32 30.98 28.40
CA GLN A 124 1.72 29.63 27.96
C GLN A 124 0.51 28.70 27.83
N GLN A 125 -0.39 28.72 28.81
CA GLN A 125 -1.61 27.90 28.80
C GLN A 125 -2.54 28.32 27.65
N ALA A 126 -2.71 29.62 27.41
CA ALA A 126 -3.52 30.12 26.30
C ALA A 126 -3.00 29.65 24.94
N ILE A 127 -1.69 29.79 24.67
CA ILE A 127 -1.06 29.32 23.43
C ILE A 127 -1.18 27.81 23.29
N GLN A 128 -1.01 27.06 24.38
CA GLN A 128 -1.14 25.60 24.34
C GLN A 128 -2.57 25.15 24.03
N MET A 129 -3.58 25.81 24.61
CA MET A 129 -4.99 25.53 24.30
C MET A 129 -5.35 25.90 22.86
N GLU A 130 -4.86 27.03 22.36
CA GLU A 130 -5.04 27.44 20.97
C GLU A 130 -4.43 26.41 20.02
N TYR A 131 -3.20 25.98 20.29
CA TYR A 131 -2.51 24.95 19.51
C TYR A 131 -3.28 23.62 19.52
N GLN A 132 -3.74 23.14 20.69
CA GLN A 132 -4.53 21.92 20.81
C GLN A 132 -5.84 22.02 20.01
N THR A 133 -6.54 23.14 20.13
CA THR A 133 -7.81 23.40 19.41
C THR A 133 -7.59 23.41 17.89
N LEU A 134 -6.53 24.08 17.43
CA LEU A 134 -6.17 24.12 16.03
C LEU A 134 -5.84 22.71 15.51
N MET A 135 -5.04 21.95 16.25
CA MET A 135 -4.67 20.57 15.89
C MET A 135 -5.90 19.64 15.82
N GLN A 136 -6.84 19.74 16.76
CA GLN A 136 -8.11 19.00 16.69
C GLN A 136 -8.93 19.39 15.46
N SER A 137 -9.02 20.67 15.14
CA SER A 137 -9.74 21.15 13.95
C SER A 137 -9.11 20.63 12.64
N VAL A 138 -7.78 20.56 12.61
CA VAL A 138 -7.01 20.03 11.48
C VAL A 138 -7.28 18.54 11.31
N GLN A 139 -7.23 17.76 12.39
CA GLN A 139 -7.53 16.33 12.38
C GLN A 139 -8.98 16.06 11.95
N ALA A 140 -9.94 16.82 12.48
CA ALA A 140 -11.35 16.68 12.11
C ALA A 140 -11.58 16.95 10.62
N LYS A 141 -10.97 18.02 10.06
CA LYS A 141 -11.03 18.32 8.63
C LYS A 141 -10.37 17.24 7.78
N ALA A 142 -9.24 16.68 8.23
CA ALA A 142 -8.56 15.59 7.54
C ALA A 142 -9.44 14.33 7.49
N MET A 143 -10.07 13.96 8.60
CA MET A 143 -11.00 12.82 8.68
C MET A 143 -12.24 13.01 7.81
N ALA A 144 -12.85 14.21 7.83
CA ALA A 144 -14.00 14.52 6.99
C ALA A 144 -13.66 14.41 5.49
N ARG A 145 -12.49 14.90 5.08
CA ARG A 145 -12.02 14.78 3.68
C ARG A 145 -11.71 13.33 3.31
N TYR A 146 -11.11 12.56 4.21
CA TYR A 146 -10.89 11.12 4.00
C TYR A 146 -12.23 10.39 3.79
N GLN A 147 -13.20 10.61 4.67
CA GLN A 147 -14.54 10.03 4.53
C GLN A 147 -15.21 10.46 3.23
N ALA A 148 -15.16 11.75 2.87
CA ALA A 148 -15.73 12.26 1.62
C ALA A 148 -15.08 11.61 0.39
N ARG A 149 -13.75 11.42 0.38
CA ARG A 149 -13.05 10.72 -0.71
C ARG A 149 -13.46 9.26 -0.80
N GLN A 150 -13.58 8.57 0.33
CA GLN A 150 -14.01 7.17 0.35
C GLN A 150 -15.46 7.02 -0.13
N GLN A 151 -16.34 7.92 0.29
CA GLN A 151 -17.73 7.96 -0.21
C GLN A 151 -17.78 8.27 -1.71
N ALA A 152 -17.04 9.26 -2.18
CA ALA A 152 -16.97 9.60 -3.61
C ALA A 152 -16.39 8.43 -4.43
N ALA A 153 -15.36 7.75 -3.94
CA ALA A 153 -14.79 6.58 -4.61
C ALA A 153 -15.79 5.41 -4.66
N GLN A 154 -16.54 5.17 -3.58
CA GLN A 154 -17.57 4.13 -3.54
C GLN A 154 -18.74 4.46 -4.48
N GLN A 155 -19.19 5.72 -4.50
CA GLN A 155 -20.21 6.18 -5.43
C GLN A 155 -19.74 6.08 -6.88
N ALA A 156 -18.48 6.42 -7.18
CA ALA A 156 -17.91 6.27 -8.51
C ALA A 156 -17.88 4.80 -8.95
N LYS A 157 -17.49 3.88 -8.06
CA LYS A 157 -17.56 2.43 -8.33
C LYS A 157 -18.99 1.95 -8.58
N GLN A 158 -19.95 2.44 -7.80
CA GLN A 158 -21.36 2.12 -7.99
C GLN A 158 -21.86 2.60 -9.35
N VAL A 159 -21.68 3.88 -9.69
CA VAL A 159 -22.10 4.45 -10.97
C VAL A 159 -21.46 3.72 -12.15
N GLN A 160 -20.17 3.40 -12.05
CA GLN A 160 -19.49 2.60 -13.06
C GLN A 160 -20.09 1.19 -13.16
N GLY A 161 -20.31 0.52 -12.02
CA GLY A 161 -20.91 -0.80 -11.96
C GLY A 161 -22.30 -0.85 -12.58
N ASP A 162 -23.19 0.07 -12.21
CA ASP A 162 -24.55 0.16 -12.74
C ASP A 162 -24.54 0.36 -14.26
N SER A 163 -23.63 1.21 -14.76
CA SER A 163 -23.48 1.45 -16.21
C SER A 163 -23.02 0.20 -16.97
N ILE A 164 -22.10 -0.58 -16.39
CA ILE A 164 -21.56 -1.79 -17.02
C ILE A 164 -22.57 -2.91 -16.95
N GLU A 165 -23.23 -3.10 -15.81
CA GLU A 165 -24.29 -4.09 -15.64
C GLU A 165 -25.43 -3.87 -16.65
N ALA A 166 -25.84 -2.61 -16.86
CA ALA A 166 -26.85 -2.28 -17.87
C ALA A 166 -26.40 -2.63 -19.30
N ALA A 167 -25.15 -2.30 -19.65
CA ALA A 167 -24.58 -2.62 -20.96
C ALA A 167 -24.45 -4.13 -21.19
N ASP A 168 -23.98 -4.87 -20.19
CA ASP A 168 -23.81 -6.31 -20.24
C ASP A 168 -25.14 -7.04 -20.29
N LYS A 169 -26.16 -6.56 -19.57
CA LYS A 169 -27.52 -7.09 -19.67
C LYS A 169 -28.06 -6.95 -21.09
N ALA A 170 -27.87 -5.78 -21.72
CA ALA A 170 -28.27 -5.57 -23.12
C ALA A 170 -27.48 -6.45 -24.09
N TYR A 171 -26.20 -6.69 -23.84
CA TYR A 171 -25.39 -7.67 -24.59
C TYR A 171 -25.97 -9.07 -24.44
N MET A 172 -26.28 -9.51 -23.22
CA MET A 172 -26.83 -10.84 -22.94
C MET A 172 -28.20 -11.06 -23.57
N GLU A 173 -29.06 -10.05 -23.61
CA GLU A 173 -30.35 -10.11 -24.32
C GLU A 173 -30.15 -10.37 -25.83
N LYS A 174 -29.21 -9.67 -26.46
CA LYS A 174 -28.88 -9.88 -27.88
C LYS A 174 -28.30 -11.27 -28.14
N VAL A 175 -27.38 -11.72 -27.29
CA VAL A 175 -26.74 -13.03 -27.41
C VAL A 175 -27.75 -14.16 -27.25
N LYS A 176 -28.66 -14.07 -26.27
CA LYS A 176 -29.74 -15.06 -26.08
C LYS A 176 -30.75 -15.05 -27.22
N ALA A 177 -31.08 -13.89 -27.77
CA ALA A 177 -31.98 -13.80 -28.92
C ALA A 177 -31.35 -14.41 -30.20
N ALA A 178 -30.03 -14.34 -30.34
CA ALA A 178 -29.31 -14.90 -31.47
C ALA A 178 -29.05 -16.42 -31.35
N ASP A 179 -29.00 -16.95 -30.13
CA ASP A 179 -28.66 -18.35 -29.86
C ASP A 179 -29.64 -19.00 -28.86
N PRO A 180 -30.64 -19.76 -29.36
CA PRO A 180 -31.66 -20.38 -28.52
C PRO A 180 -31.12 -21.54 -27.67
N GLU A 181 -29.87 -21.99 -27.87
CA GLU A 181 -29.25 -23.03 -27.04
C GLU A 181 -28.77 -22.48 -25.69
N ILE A 182 -28.74 -21.15 -25.53
CA ILE A 182 -28.35 -20.50 -24.28
C ILE A 182 -29.50 -20.59 -23.29
N LYS A 183 -29.21 -21.22 -22.15
CA LYS A 183 -30.14 -21.37 -21.02
C LYS A 183 -29.72 -20.46 -19.87
N THR A 184 -30.65 -20.14 -18.98
CA THR A 184 -30.40 -19.34 -17.76
C THR A 184 -30.89 -20.11 -16.54
N THR A 185 -30.10 -20.16 -15.49
CA THR A 185 -30.48 -20.76 -14.21
C THR A 185 -31.30 -19.78 -13.37
N GLU A 186 -31.87 -20.25 -12.26
CA GLU A 186 -32.65 -19.42 -11.35
C GLU A 186 -31.83 -18.27 -10.73
N ASP A 187 -30.54 -18.53 -10.45
CA ASP A 187 -29.61 -17.56 -9.88
C ASP A 187 -29.11 -16.54 -10.92
N GLY A 188 -29.40 -16.75 -12.21
CA GLY A 188 -29.09 -15.84 -13.31
C GLY A 188 -27.86 -16.21 -14.13
N LEU A 189 -27.15 -17.30 -13.81
CA LEU A 189 -26.08 -17.84 -14.65
C LEU A 189 -26.66 -18.21 -16.01
N SER A 190 -26.12 -17.64 -17.09
CA SER A 190 -26.46 -18.09 -18.44
C SER A 190 -25.37 -19.00 -18.97
N TYR A 191 -25.73 -20.04 -19.71
CA TYR A 191 -24.77 -21.01 -20.21
C TYR A 191 -25.19 -21.64 -21.54
N LYS A 192 -24.21 -22.12 -22.29
CA LYS A 192 -24.39 -22.95 -23.48
C LYS A 192 -23.59 -24.24 -23.34
N VAL A 193 -24.23 -25.38 -23.60
CA VAL A 193 -23.53 -26.66 -23.66
C VAL A 193 -23.00 -26.85 -25.08
N ILE A 194 -21.68 -27.00 -25.20
CA ILE A 194 -20.99 -27.25 -26.48
C ILE A 194 -20.77 -28.75 -26.68
N ALA A 195 -20.34 -29.44 -25.63
CA ALA A 195 -20.20 -30.89 -25.62
C ALA A 195 -20.56 -31.44 -24.24
N ASN A 196 -21.28 -32.56 -24.23
CA ASN A 196 -21.56 -33.28 -22.99
C ASN A 196 -20.40 -34.21 -22.66
N GLY A 197 -19.94 -34.16 -21.41
CA GLY A 197 -19.03 -35.14 -20.84
C GLY A 197 -19.75 -36.40 -20.36
N THR A 198 -18.98 -37.30 -19.78
CA THR A 198 -19.48 -38.55 -19.18
C THR A 198 -18.97 -38.72 -17.77
N GLY A 199 -19.70 -39.47 -16.94
CA GLY A 199 -19.33 -39.69 -15.55
C GLY A 199 -19.99 -38.71 -14.58
N ALA A 200 -19.55 -38.77 -13.32
CA ALA A 200 -20.15 -37.98 -12.25
C ALA A 200 -19.88 -36.49 -12.46
N LYS A 201 -20.92 -35.67 -12.21
CA LYS A 201 -20.77 -34.22 -12.18
C LYS A 201 -19.90 -33.78 -11.00
N ALA A 202 -19.20 -32.66 -11.16
CA ALA A 202 -18.46 -32.05 -10.06
C ALA A 202 -19.41 -31.65 -8.90
N LYS A 203 -18.90 -31.71 -7.67
CA LYS A 203 -19.61 -31.35 -6.44
C LYS A 203 -18.85 -30.28 -5.65
N ASP A 204 -19.52 -29.70 -4.67
CA ASP A 204 -18.88 -28.77 -3.75
C ASP A 204 -17.70 -29.45 -3.04
N GLY A 205 -16.56 -28.75 -2.97
CA GLY A 205 -15.33 -29.24 -2.36
C GLY A 205 -14.44 -30.11 -3.25
N ASP A 206 -14.94 -30.61 -4.39
CA ASP A 206 -14.11 -31.37 -5.33
C ASP A 206 -12.94 -30.53 -5.88
N THR A 207 -11.87 -31.22 -6.24
CA THR A 207 -10.78 -30.64 -7.04
C THR A 207 -10.99 -31.01 -8.49
N VAL A 208 -11.02 -30.04 -9.39
CA VAL A 208 -11.22 -30.26 -10.83
C VAL A 208 -10.00 -29.85 -11.63
N MET A 209 -9.80 -30.47 -12.79
CA MET A 209 -8.86 -30.03 -13.82
C MET A 209 -9.64 -29.37 -14.94
N VAL A 210 -9.34 -28.11 -15.23
CA VAL A 210 -10.08 -27.34 -16.24
C VAL A 210 -9.14 -26.66 -17.22
N LYS A 211 -9.53 -26.63 -18.49
CA LYS A 211 -9.04 -25.65 -19.45
C LYS A 211 -10.08 -24.55 -19.59
N TYR A 212 -9.64 -23.30 -19.59
CA TYR A 212 -10.57 -22.19 -19.74
C TYR A 212 -9.94 -20.96 -20.39
N VAL A 213 -10.79 -20.13 -20.97
CA VAL A 213 -10.49 -18.77 -21.39
C VAL A 213 -11.56 -17.84 -20.83
N GLY A 214 -11.15 -16.83 -20.07
CA GLY A 214 -12.01 -15.81 -19.48
C GLY A 214 -11.93 -14.49 -20.24
N LYS A 215 -13.08 -14.01 -20.73
CA LYS A 215 -13.23 -12.76 -21.47
C LYS A 215 -14.34 -11.89 -20.88
N LEU A 216 -14.23 -10.58 -21.05
CA LEU A 216 -15.34 -9.66 -20.85
C LEU A 216 -16.30 -9.69 -22.05
N THR A 217 -17.50 -9.14 -21.89
CA THR A 217 -18.50 -8.99 -22.97
C THR A 217 -18.00 -8.16 -24.16
N ASN A 218 -17.03 -7.28 -23.93
CA ASN A 218 -16.35 -6.52 -24.99
C ASN A 218 -15.24 -7.30 -25.73
N GLY A 219 -15.02 -8.58 -25.37
CA GLY A 219 -14.02 -9.46 -25.97
C GLY A 219 -12.63 -9.43 -25.33
N THR A 220 -12.38 -8.54 -24.36
CA THR A 220 -11.09 -8.45 -23.67
C THR A 220 -10.84 -9.71 -22.86
N GLN A 221 -9.82 -10.48 -23.21
CA GLN A 221 -9.37 -11.61 -22.40
C GLN A 221 -8.67 -11.10 -21.13
N PHE A 222 -9.11 -11.57 -19.97
CA PHE A 222 -8.52 -11.19 -18.68
C PHE A 222 -7.80 -12.37 -18.00
N ASP A 223 -8.11 -13.61 -18.37
CA ASP A 223 -7.48 -14.81 -17.79
C ASP A 223 -7.58 -16.02 -18.74
N ALA A 224 -6.67 -16.99 -18.61
CA ALA A 224 -6.70 -18.26 -19.32
C ALA A 224 -5.79 -19.31 -18.65
N SER A 225 -6.15 -20.60 -18.79
CA SER A 225 -5.34 -21.71 -18.27
C SER A 225 -4.01 -21.97 -19.01
N GLY A 226 -3.80 -21.37 -20.19
CA GLY A 226 -2.69 -21.72 -21.08
C GLY A 226 -2.89 -23.07 -21.78
N ASP A 227 -1.79 -23.69 -22.23
CA ASP A 227 -1.84 -24.97 -22.96
C ASP A 227 -2.22 -26.16 -22.06
N GLU A 228 -1.88 -26.10 -20.77
CA GLU A 228 -2.12 -27.15 -19.79
C GLU A 228 -3.37 -26.86 -18.93
N PRO A 229 -4.14 -27.88 -18.51
CA PRO A 229 -5.25 -27.67 -17.59
C PRO A 229 -4.76 -27.25 -16.20
N VAL A 230 -5.57 -26.44 -15.51
CA VAL A 230 -5.28 -25.95 -14.16
C VAL A 230 -6.13 -26.67 -13.13
N ARG A 231 -5.53 -27.02 -11.99
CA ARG A 231 -6.24 -27.58 -10.83
C ARG A 231 -6.96 -26.46 -10.07
N MET A 232 -8.25 -26.63 -9.81
CA MET A 232 -9.07 -25.67 -9.07
C MET A 232 -9.94 -26.41 -8.05
N ASN A 233 -10.16 -25.80 -6.88
CA ASN A 233 -11.19 -26.28 -5.96
C ASN A 233 -12.52 -25.63 -6.33
N VAL A 234 -13.60 -26.42 -6.42
CA VAL A 234 -14.95 -25.93 -6.77
C VAL A 234 -15.45 -24.84 -5.82
N ASN A 235 -15.03 -24.84 -4.55
CA ASN A 235 -15.40 -23.79 -3.59
C ASN A 235 -14.50 -22.54 -3.65
N GLY A 236 -13.37 -22.61 -4.36
CA GLY A 236 -12.37 -21.54 -4.44
C GLY A 236 -12.59 -20.56 -5.60
N VAL A 237 -13.68 -20.72 -6.36
CA VAL A 237 -13.99 -19.91 -7.55
C VAL A 237 -15.25 -19.07 -7.34
N VAL A 238 -15.46 -18.09 -8.22
CA VAL A 238 -16.64 -17.20 -8.16
C VAL A 238 -17.96 -17.99 -8.25
N PRO A 239 -19.05 -17.52 -7.61
CA PRO A 239 -20.30 -18.26 -7.49
C PRO A 239 -20.85 -18.87 -8.79
N GLY A 240 -20.90 -18.10 -9.89
CA GLY A 240 -21.43 -18.60 -11.15
C GLY A 240 -20.50 -19.58 -11.87
N PHE A 241 -19.19 -19.50 -11.65
CA PHE A 241 -18.25 -20.49 -12.20
C PHE A 241 -18.41 -21.81 -11.46
N LYS A 242 -18.52 -21.77 -10.13
CA LYS A 242 -18.83 -22.93 -9.29
C LYS A 242 -20.13 -23.60 -9.71
N GLU A 243 -21.19 -22.82 -9.92
CA GLU A 243 -22.48 -23.32 -10.38
C GLU A 243 -22.34 -24.01 -11.75
N GLY A 244 -21.66 -23.38 -12.71
CA GLY A 244 -21.37 -23.97 -14.02
C GLY A 244 -20.60 -25.29 -13.93
N LEU A 245 -19.54 -25.36 -13.12
CA LEU A 245 -18.76 -26.59 -12.92
C LEU A 245 -19.61 -27.74 -12.39
N LYS A 246 -20.54 -27.47 -11.47
CA LYS A 246 -21.44 -28.49 -10.90
C LYS A 246 -22.45 -29.02 -11.91
N MET A 247 -22.61 -28.36 -13.05
CA MET A 247 -23.44 -28.84 -14.16
C MET A 247 -22.66 -29.73 -15.13
N MET A 248 -21.33 -29.70 -15.08
CA MET A 248 -20.42 -30.39 -15.99
C MET A 248 -19.98 -31.76 -15.45
N SER A 249 -19.75 -32.70 -16.38
CA SER A 249 -19.06 -33.98 -16.14
C SER A 249 -17.69 -33.95 -16.84
N PRO A 250 -16.73 -34.81 -16.48
CA PRO A 250 -15.48 -34.94 -17.23
C PRO A 250 -15.69 -35.08 -18.74
N GLY A 251 -14.95 -34.29 -19.52
CA GLY A 251 -15.08 -34.14 -20.97
C GLY A 251 -16.10 -33.09 -21.43
N SER A 252 -16.87 -32.48 -20.53
CA SER A 252 -17.84 -31.44 -20.89
C SER A 252 -17.14 -30.17 -21.40
N LYS A 253 -17.75 -29.54 -22.41
CA LYS A 253 -17.42 -28.20 -22.87
C LYS A 253 -18.63 -27.29 -22.75
N MET A 254 -18.48 -26.15 -22.08
CA MET A 254 -19.55 -25.19 -21.85
C MET A 254 -19.04 -23.76 -22.01
N ILE A 255 -19.91 -22.87 -22.47
CA ILE A 255 -19.73 -21.43 -22.35
C ILE A 255 -20.58 -20.96 -21.18
N LEU A 256 -19.98 -20.26 -20.23
CA LEU A 256 -20.62 -19.66 -19.07
C LEU A 256 -20.63 -18.14 -19.23
N TYR A 257 -21.77 -17.51 -19.00
CA TYR A 257 -21.95 -16.07 -18.93
C TYR A 257 -22.39 -15.71 -17.52
N ILE A 258 -21.41 -15.29 -16.71
CA ILE A 258 -21.54 -15.09 -15.28
C ILE A 258 -21.80 -13.61 -15.02
N PRO A 259 -23.03 -13.20 -14.64
CA PRO A 259 -23.31 -11.80 -14.34
C PRO A 259 -22.49 -11.30 -13.14
N GLY A 260 -22.28 -9.99 -13.06
CA GLY A 260 -21.40 -9.37 -12.07
C GLY A 260 -21.65 -9.79 -10.61
N ASN A 261 -22.91 -9.95 -10.22
CA ASN A 261 -23.33 -10.42 -8.90
C ASN A 261 -22.95 -11.88 -8.58
N LEU A 262 -22.80 -12.73 -9.60
CA LEU A 262 -22.28 -14.09 -9.49
C LEU A 262 -20.77 -14.18 -9.77
N ALA A 263 -20.13 -13.05 -10.06
CA ALA A 263 -18.70 -12.90 -10.32
C ALA A 263 -18.01 -12.15 -9.16
N TYR A 264 -17.45 -10.96 -9.44
CA TYR A 264 -16.69 -10.16 -8.48
C TYR A 264 -17.48 -8.96 -7.91
N GLY A 265 -18.70 -8.72 -8.38
CA GLY A 265 -19.55 -7.60 -7.95
C GLY A 265 -18.86 -6.23 -8.08
N LEU A 266 -19.11 -5.34 -7.13
CA LEU A 266 -18.47 -4.02 -7.08
C LEU A 266 -16.98 -4.08 -6.72
N ASN A 267 -16.54 -5.19 -6.12
CA ASN A 267 -15.18 -5.38 -5.66
C ASN A 267 -14.37 -6.06 -6.77
N SER A 268 -14.16 -5.30 -7.84
CA SER A 268 -13.24 -5.62 -8.94
C SER A 268 -11.90 -6.17 -8.39
N PRO A 269 -11.44 -7.35 -8.84
CA PRO A 269 -10.21 -7.98 -8.35
C PRO A 269 -8.95 -7.37 -8.98
N SER A 270 -9.11 -6.71 -10.13
CA SER A 270 -8.03 -6.05 -10.87
C SER A 270 -8.60 -4.94 -11.76
N PRO A 271 -7.82 -3.92 -12.13
CA PRO A 271 -8.26 -2.86 -13.04
C PRO A 271 -8.75 -3.36 -14.41
N ALA A 272 -8.35 -4.57 -14.80
CA ALA A 272 -8.75 -5.21 -16.06
C ALA A 272 -10.18 -5.76 -16.03
N ILE A 273 -10.77 -5.98 -14.84
CA ILE A 273 -12.14 -6.45 -14.68
C ILE A 273 -12.94 -5.36 -13.95
N PRO A 274 -13.63 -4.47 -14.66
CA PRO A 274 -14.40 -3.40 -14.03
C PRO A 274 -15.49 -3.89 -13.05
N PRO A 275 -15.99 -3.04 -12.13
CA PRO A 275 -17.10 -3.36 -11.24
C PRO A 275 -18.33 -3.90 -12.01
N MET A 276 -18.99 -4.91 -11.46
CA MET A 276 -20.21 -5.55 -11.99
C MET A 276 -20.07 -6.17 -13.40
N SER A 277 -18.86 -6.34 -13.92
CA SER A 277 -18.65 -6.96 -15.23
C SER A 277 -19.17 -8.39 -15.30
N THR A 278 -19.87 -8.70 -16.37
CA THR A 278 -20.23 -10.06 -16.76
C THR A 278 -19.00 -10.76 -17.34
N LEU A 279 -18.70 -11.95 -16.82
CA LEU A 279 -17.57 -12.77 -17.27
C LEU A 279 -18.07 -13.84 -18.24
N VAL A 280 -17.42 -13.95 -19.39
CA VAL A 280 -17.67 -14.99 -20.39
C VAL A 280 -16.53 -15.98 -20.32
N PHE A 281 -16.83 -17.21 -19.91
CA PHE A 281 -15.86 -18.29 -19.85
C PHE A 281 -16.18 -19.38 -20.85
N GLU A 282 -15.22 -19.72 -21.68
CA GLU A 282 -15.21 -20.98 -22.42
C GLU A 282 -14.48 -22.00 -21.54
N VAL A 283 -15.17 -23.07 -21.11
CA VAL A 283 -14.66 -24.03 -20.12
C VAL A 283 -14.71 -25.44 -20.66
N GLU A 284 -13.63 -26.17 -20.50
CA GLU A 284 -13.53 -27.63 -20.66
C GLU A 284 -13.19 -28.25 -19.32
N LEU A 285 -14.09 -29.09 -18.80
CA LEU A 285 -13.84 -29.88 -17.59
C LEU A 285 -13.10 -31.15 -18.00
N VAL A 286 -11.79 -31.21 -17.71
CA VAL A 286 -10.94 -32.34 -18.09
C VAL A 286 -11.15 -33.52 -17.16
N ASP A 287 -11.12 -33.28 -15.84
CA ASP A 287 -11.23 -34.33 -14.85
C ASP A 287 -11.79 -33.83 -13.50
N VAL A 288 -12.34 -34.73 -12.70
CA VAL A 288 -12.85 -34.48 -11.34
C VAL A 288 -12.15 -35.41 -10.35
N ASN A 289 -11.59 -34.82 -9.31
CA ASN A 289 -10.71 -35.45 -8.31
C ASN A 289 -9.53 -36.19 -8.97
N PRO A 290 -8.71 -35.48 -9.76
CA PRO A 290 -7.54 -36.08 -10.41
C PRO A 290 -6.59 -36.64 -9.35
N SER A 291 -6.07 -37.83 -9.61
CA SER A 291 -4.96 -38.41 -8.85
C SER A 291 -3.83 -37.37 -8.70
N LYS A 292 -3.20 -37.32 -7.51
CA LYS A 292 -2.10 -36.37 -7.25
C LYS A 292 -1.02 -36.44 -8.32
#